data_AF-A0AA35NP72-F1
#
_entry.id   AF-A0AA35NP72-F1
#
_cell.length_a   1.000
_cell.length_b   1.000
_cell.length_c   1.000
_cell.angle_alpha   90.00
_cell.angle_beta   90.00
_cell.angle_gamma   90.00
#
_symmetry.space_group_name_H-M   'P 1'
#
loop_
_entity.id
_entity.type
_entity.pdbx_description
1 polymer ?
#
loop_
_entity_poly.entity_id
_entity_poly.type
_entity_poly.pdbx_seq_one_letter_code
_entity_poly.pdbx_strand_id
1 'polypeptide(L)'
;MLRYHMQGFSGYGVQYSPFFDNKLAVAAGSNFGLVGNGKLYILEINRDGKIEERNSFLTQDCLFDVAWNESHENQVLVAQGDGTLRLFDTTLKEYPIAIFKEHEREVFSCNWNLVNRQTFLSSSWDGSIKIWSPLRSQSLMSLTPRPLEITKMVDPLNAILSNKKKNFTGISQNKNCVYQAQFSPHDQNLVISCSGNSYASLFDIRLPPSRSQTNFLVHSGLEALTCDFNKYRPYVIATGGVDNAIRIWDIRMLKTSGSATTGRPTHTSSHNSACINEIPNAHGLAIRKVTWSPHHSNILMSASYDMTCRVWKDLSNDGAKETYKTNSTDTGKGCLSNFTQHSEFVFGIDWSLWGKPGYVASTAWDGNLFVWNGLGY
;
A
#
# COMPACT_ATOMS: atom_id res chain seq x y z
N MET A 1 -12.88 22.03 -0.25
CA MET A 1 -12.91 20.63 0.23
C MET A 1 -14.31 20.10 -0.03
N LEU A 2 -14.41 18.94 -0.65
CA LEU A 2 -15.67 18.24 -0.91
C LEU A 2 -15.78 17.05 0.04
N ARG A 3 -17.00 16.60 0.35
CA ARG A 3 -17.22 15.48 1.28
C ARG A 3 -18.36 14.56 0.85
N TYR A 4 -18.24 13.28 1.20
CA TYR A 4 -19.30 12.29 1.17
C TYR A 4 -19.25 11.45 2.46
N HIS A 5 -20.40 11.08 3.02
CA HIS A 5 -20.47 10.29 4.25
C HIS A 5 -21.11 8.91 3.99
N MET A 6 -20.40 7.86 4.36
CA MET A 6 -20.77 6.46 4.21
C MET A 6 -21.38 5.95 5.53
N GLN A 7 -22.68 6.13 5.68
CA GLN A 7 -23.36 5.85 6.96
C GLN A 7 -23.15 4.41 7.44
N GLY A 8 -22.51 4.25 8.60
CA GLY A 8 -22.25 2.94 9.23
C GLY A 8 -21.07 2.15 8.66
N PHE A 9 -20.28 2.74 7.75
CA PHE A 9 -19.12 2.11 7.15
C PHE A 9 -17.85 2.95 7.35
N SER A 10 -16.74 2.28 7.57
CA SER A 10 -15.40 2.84 7.70
C SER A 10 -14.64 2.63 6.39
N GLY A 11 -14.05 3.70 5.84
CA GLY A 11 -13.28 3.63 4.60
C GLY A 11 -11.91 2.99 4.78
N TYR A 12 -11.55 2.09 3.88
CA TYR A 12 -10.28 1.36 3.89
C TYR A 12 -9.39 1.66 2.68
N GLY A 13 -10.00 1.75 1.49
CA GLY A 13 -9.32 2.07 0.25
C GLY A 13 -10.14 3.07 -0.56
N VAL A 14 -9.47 3.99 -1.22
CA VAL A 14 -10.07 4.91 -2.20
C VAL A 14 -9.16 4.95 -3.42
N GLN A 15 -9.76 5.01 -4.61
CA GLN A 15 -9.01 5.20 -5.85
C GLN A 15 -9.83 6.00 -6.88
N TYR A 16 -9.20 6.99 -7.50
CA TYR A 16 -9.76 7.68 -8.67
C TYR A 16 -9.84 6.73 -9.87
N SER A 17 -10.86 6.92 -10.71
CA SER A 17 -10.95 6.18 -11.97
C SER A 17 -9.83 6.61 -12.92
N PRO A 18 -9.14 5.65 -13.57
CA PRO A 18 -8.17 5.95 -14.62
C PRO A 18 -8.82 6.28 -15.98
N PHE A 19 -10.16 6.35 -16.06
CA PHE A 19 -10.89 6.67 -17.29
C PHE A 19 -11.79 7.90 -17.17
N PHE A 20 -12.34 8.14 -15.98
CA PHE A 20 -13.27 9.24 -15.73
C PHE A 20 -12.69 10.21 -14.70
N ASP A 21 -12.55 11.47 -15.05
CA ASP A 21 -11.90 12.51 -14.24
C ASP A 21 -12.64 12.87 -12.94
N ASN A 22 -13.95 12.60 -12.90
CA ASN A 22 -14.82 12.93 -11.80
C ASN A 22 -15.31 11.70 -11.01
N LYS A 23 -14.84 10.49 -11.34
CA LYS A 23 -15.31 9.24 -10.72
C LYS A 23 -14.25 8.65 -9.79
N LEU A 24 -14.68 8.11 -8.66
CA LEU A 24 -13.82 7.43 -7.69
C LEU A 24 -14.58 6.28 -7.01
N ALA A 25 -13.84 5.28 -6.55
CA ALA A 25 -14.39 4.15 -5.81
C ALA A 25 -13.85 4.12 -4.38
N VAL A 26 -14.67 3.67 -3.43
CA VAL A 26 -14.28 3.47 -2.03
C VAL A 26 -14.62 2.05 -1.60
N ALA A 27 -13.63 1.30 -1.10
CA ALA A 27 -13.83 0.06 -0.36
C ALA A 27 -14.00 0.40 1.12
N ALA A 28 -15.07 -0.10 1.73
CA ALA A 28 -15.40 0.16 3.11
C ALA A 28 -15.91 -1.11 3.84
N GLY A 29 -15.84 -1.07 5.17
CA GLY A 29 -16.30 -2.15 6.06
C GLY A 29 -17.14 -1.59 7.20
N SER A 30 -18.21 -2.30 7.59
CA SER A 30 -18.99 -1.97 8.77
C SER A 30 -18.19 -2.24 10.05
N ASN A 31 -18.59 -1.61 11.17
CA ASN A 31 -17.95 -1.80 12.49
C ASN A 31 -16.42 -1.67 12.45
N PHE A 32 -15.92 -0.58 11.86
CA PHE A 32 -14.48 -0.34 11.70
C PHE A 32 -13.75 -1.41 10.89
N GLY A 33 -14.46 -2.13 10.01
CA GLY A 33 -13.92 -3.23 9.21
C GLY A 33 -13.54 -4.48 10.01
N LEU A 34 -14.00 -4.58 11.27
CA LEU A 34 -13.69 -5.72 12.15
C LEU A 34 -14.65 -6.89 11.95
N VAL A 35 -15.90 -6.60 11.63
CA VAL A 35 -16.95 -7.61 11.47
C VAL A 35 -18.14 -7.04 10.71
N GLY A 36 -18.77 -7.88 9.90
CA GLY A 36 -20.01 -7.57 9.19
C GLY A 36 -19.77 -7.27 7.73
N ASN A 37 -20.73 -6.60 7.11
CA ASN A 37 -20.70 -6.37 5.67
C ASN A 37 -19.59 -5.40 5.27
N GLY A 38 -19.04 -5.64 4.08
CA GLY A 38 -18.33 -4.64 3.31
C GLY A 38 -19.26 -3.94 2.34
N LYS A 39 -18.83 -2.78 1.84
CA LYS A 39 -19.55 -2.06 0.80
C LYS A 39 -18.59 -1.34 -0.12
N LEU A 40 -18.74 -1.58 -1.41
CA LEU A 40 -18.07 -0.83 -2.48
C LEU A 40 -18.96 0.34 -2.87
N TYR A 41 -18.44 1.55 -2.79
CA TYR A 41 -19.12 2.77 -3.22
C TYR A 41 -18.53 3.26 -4.55
N ILE A 42 -19.39 3.56 -5.52
CA ILE A 42 -19.03 4.22 -6.79
C ILE A 42 -19.58 5.63 -6.74
N LEU A 43 -18.67 6.60 -6.66
CA LEU A 43 -18.97 8.00 -6.39
C LEU A 43 -18.57 8.86 -7.59
N GLU A 44 -19.36 9.89 -7.85
CA GLU A 44 -19.05 10.92 -8.85
C GLU A 44 -19.08 12.32 -8.23
N ILE A 45 -18.17 13.17 -8.70
CA ILE A 45 -18.11 14.59 -8.36
C ILE A 45 -18.87 15.35 -9.44
N ASN A 46 -19.97 15.99 -9.05
CA ASN A 46 -20.76 16.84 -9.94
C ASN A 46 -20.06 18.19 -10.19
N ARG A 47 -20.53 18.92 -11.20
CA ARG A 47 -19.97 20.23 -11.58
C ARG A 47 -20.07 21.30 -10.48
N ASP A 48 -21.04 21.16 -9.58
CA ASP A 48 -21.21 22.01 -8.39
C ASP A 48 -20.27 21.62 -7.23
N GLY A 49 -19.44 20.59 -7.41
CA GLY A 49 -18.55 20.04 -6.39
C GLY A 49 -19.23 19.09 -5.41
N LYS A 50 -20.52 18.77 -5.59
CA LYS A 50 -21.19 17.78 -4.75
C LYS A 50 -20.73 16.37 -5.13
N ILE A 51 -20.38 15.55 -4.13
CA ILE A 51 -20.10 14.13 -4.33
C ILE A 51 -21.41 13.35 -4.18
N GLU A 52 -21.74 12.53 -5.17
CA GLU A 52 -22.95 11.70 -5.18
C GLU A 52 -22.63 10.22 -5.41
N GLU A 53 -23.36 9.34 -4.73
CA GLU A 53 -23.31 7.91 -4.96
C GLU A 53 -24.11 7.54 -6.21
N ARG A 54 -23.41 7.04 -7.22
CA ARG A 54 -24.03 6.54 -8.47
C ARG A 54 -24.41 5.09 -8.37
N ASN A 55 -23.61 4.31 -7.64
CA ASN A 55 -23.84 2.89 -7.44
C ASN A 55 -23.13 2.41 -6.17
N SER A 56 -23.57 1.27 -5.65
CA SER A 56 -22.85 0.59 -4.59
C SER A 56 -23.19 -0.90 -4.54
N PHE A 57 -22.26 -1.69 -3.98
CA PHE A 57 -22.37 -3.14 -3.90
C PHE A 57 -22.08 -3.58 -2.47
N LEU A 58 -23.06 -4.24 -1.83
CA LEU A 58 -22.90 -4.80 -0.49
C LEU A 58 -22.22 -6.18 -0.59
N THR A 59 -21.24 -6.44 0.26
CA THR A 59 -20.54 -7.73 0.32
C THR A 59 -20.73 -8.42 1.65
N GLN A 60 -20.57 -9.74 1.65
CA GLN A 60 -20.77 -10.57 2.85
C GLN A 60 -19.80 -10.22 3.98
N ASP A 61 -18.59 -9.81 3.63
CA ASP A 61 -17.54 -9.43 4.57
C ASP A 61 -16.89 -8.11 4.16
N CYS A 62 -16.15 -7.50 5.08
CA CYS A 62 -15.52 -6.18 4.95
C CYS A 62 -14.57 -6.09 3.76
N LEU A 63 -14.52 -4.92 3.12
CA LEU A 63 -13.60 -4.64 2.02
C LEU A 63 -12.42 -3.83 2.51
N PHE A 64 -11.21 -4.22 2.10
CA PHE A 64 -9.95 -3.67 2.61
C PHE A 64 -9.15 -2.88 1.58
N ASP A 65 -9.41 -3.07 0.28
CA ASP A 65 -8.79 -2.28 -0.78
C ASP A 65 -9.62 -2.31 -2.06
N VAL A 66 -9.34 -1.37 -2.97
CA VAL A 66 -10.01 -1.23 -4.26
C VAL A 66 -9.01 -0.90 -5.36
N ALA A 67 -9.18 -1.53 -6.53
CA ALA A 67 -8.39 -1.26 -7.73
C ALA A 67 -9.26 -1.24 -8.99
N TRP A 68 -9.24 -0.14 -9.74
CA TRP A 68 -9.85 -0.06 -11.06
C TRP A 68 -9.14 -0.97 -12.06
N ASN A 69 -9.90 -1.54 -13.00
CA ASN A 69 -9.34 -2.29 -14.11
C ASN A 69 -8.75 -1.32 -15.14
N GLU A 70 -7.43 -1.32 -15.29
CA GLU A 70 -6.70 -0.43 -16.22
C GLU A 70 -6.93 -0.71 -17.72
N SER A 71 -7.65 -1.79 -18.04
CA SER A 71 -8.08 -2.13 -19.40
C SER A 71 -9.58 -2.01 -19.63
N HIS A 72 -10.39 -1.65 -18.62
CA HIS A 72 -11.84 -1.60 -18.75
C HIS A 72 -12.49 -0.56 -17.82
N GLU A 73 -13.06 0.48 -18.42
CA GLU A 73 -13.58 1.68 -17.74
C GLU A 73 -14.67 1.43 -16.69
N ASN A 74 -15.46 0.37 -16.87
CA ASN A 74 -16.57 0.06 -15.97
C ASN A 74 -16.24 -1.00 -14.92
N GLN A 75 -15.02 -1.54 -14.90
CA GLN A 75 -14.68 -2.65 -14.01
C GLN A 75 -13.80 -2.22 -12.83
N VAL A 76 -14.13 -2.72 -11.64
CA VAL A 76 -13.43 -2.41 -10.39
C VAL A 76 -13.31 -3.67 -9.53
N LEU A 77 -12.11 -3.92 -9.04
CA LEU A 77 -11.74 -5.04 -8.19
C LEU A 77 -11.74 -4.59 -6.72
N VAL A 78 -12.18 -5.47 -5.83
CA VAL A 78 -12.08 -5.26 -4.38
C VAL A 78 -11.41 -6.45 -3.69
N ALA A 79 -10.65 -6.15 -2.66
CA ALA A 79 -10.06 -7.13 -1.73
C ALA A 79 -10.96 -7.29 -0.50
N GLN A 80 -11.32 -8.52 -0.15
CA GLN A 80 -12.30 -8.81 0.91
C GLN A 80 -11.69 -9.61 2.07
N GLY A 81 -12.29 -9.46 3.27
CA GLY A 81 -11.88 -10.16 4.50
C GLY A 81 -12.01 -11.68 4.48
N ASP A 82 -12.90 -12.23 3.64
CA ASP A 82 -13.13 -13.68 3.53
C ASP A 82 -12.08 -14.43 2.68
N GLY A 83 -10.98 -13.77 2.32
CA GLY A 83 -9.93 -14.30 1.45
C GLY A 83 -10.29 -14.26 -0.04
N THR A 84 -11.42 -13.66 -0.42
CA THR A 84 -11.79 -13.49 -1.83
C THR A 84 -11.36 -12.15 -2.38
N LEU A 85 -11.13 -12.10 -3.69
CA LEU A 85 -11.21 -10.87 -4.47
C LEU A 85 -12.45 -10.93 -5.35
N ARG A 86 -13.09 -9.79 -5.57
CA ARG A 86 -14.33 -9.70 -6.36
C ARG A 86 -14.22 -8.59 -7.39
N LEU A 87 -14.48 -8.92 -8.65
CA LEU A 87 -14.51 -7.95 -9.75
C LEU A 87 -15.95 -7.58 -10.03
N PHE A 88 -16.26 -6.29 -10.00
CA PHE A 88 -17.57 -5.74 -10.29
C PHE A 88 -17.55 -4.98 -11.60
N ASP A 89 -18.67 -5.04 -12.32
CA ASP A 89 -18.99 -4.08 -13.37
C ASP A 89 -19.94 -3.02 -12.80
N THR A 90 -19.52 -1.76 -12.84
CA THR A 90 -20.24 -0.62 -12.27
C THR A 90 -21.56 -0.30 -12.96
N THR A 91 -21.83 -0.89 -14.13
CA THR A 91 -23.13 -0.79 -14.81
C THR A 91 -24.17 -1.76 -14.24
N LEU A 92 -23.72 -2.81 -13.53
CA LEU A 92 -24.58 -3.79 -12.85
C LEU A 92 -24.89 -3.33 -11.41
N LYS A 93 -25.77 -4.03 -10.69
CA LYS A 93 -26.29 -3.54 -9.40
C LYS A 93 -25.95 -4.36 -8.16
N GLU A 94 -25.82 -5.67 -8.27
CA GLU A 94 -25.85 -6.52 -7.07
C GLU A 94 -24.63 -7.44 -6.95
N TYR A 95 -24.32 -8.18 -8.02
CA TYR A 95 -23.33 -9.24 -7.97
C TYR A 95 -22.03 -8.91 -8.71
N PRO A 96 -20.89 -9.41 -8.25
CA PRO A 96 -19.64 -9.33 -9.00
C PRO A 96 -19.72 -10.18 -10.27
N ILE A 97 -18.99 -9.78 -11.29
CA ILE A 97 -18.82 -10.52 -12.54
C ILE A 97 -17.77 -11.65 -12.43
N ALA A 98 -16.89 -11.58 -11.42
CA ALA A 98 -15.95 -12.65 -11.11
C ALA A 98 -15.57 -12.68 -9.62
N ILE A 99 -15.28 -13.88 -9.10
CA ILE A 99 -14.79 -14.12 -7.73
C ILE A 99 -13.50 -14.95 -7.84
N PHE A 100 -12.43 -14.46 -7.22
CA PHE A 100 -11.12 -15.12 -7.17
C PHE A 100 -10.90 -15.60 -5.74
N LYS A 101 -10.82 -16.92 -5.55
CA LYS A 101 -10.76 -17.54 -4.23
C LYS A 101 -9.61 -18.54 -4.16
N GLU A 102 -8.49 -18.07 -3.63
CA GLU A 102 -7.36 -18.93 -3.24
C GLU A 102 -6.66 -18.46 -1.96
N HIS A 103 -6.82 -17.20 -1.54
CA HIS A 103 -6.27 -16.78 -0.26
C HIS A 103 -7.04 -17.42 0.88
N GLU A 104 -6.32 -17.79 1.95
CA GLU A 104 -6.89 -18.49 3.10
C GLU A 104 -7.29 -17.55 4.23
N ARG A 105 -6.93 -16.27 4.09
CA ARG A 105 -7.17 -15.20 5.07
C ARG A 105 -7.41 -13.87 4.36
N GLU A 106 -7.74 -12.85 5.13
CA GLU A 106 -8.02 -11.48 4.73
C GLU A 106 -7.09 -10.99 3.61
N VAL A 107 -7.67 -10.53 2.51
CA VAL A 107 -6.91 -9.87 1.44
C VAL A 107 -6.82 -8.39 1.78
N PHE A 108 -5.63 -7.88 2.08
CA PHE A 108 -5.43 -6.51 2.54
C PHE A 108 -5.18 -5.50 1.43
N SER A 109 -4.62 -5.92 0.30
CA SER A 109 -4.40 -5.04 -0.85
C SER A 109 -4.68 -5.72 -2.16
N CYS A 110 -5.15 -4.94 -3.13
CA CYS A 110 -5.23 -5.34 -4.52
C CYS A 110 -4.78 -4.18 -5.41
N ASN A 111 -3.97 -4.46 -6.44
CA ASN A 111 -3.41 -3.43 -7.31
C ASN A 111 -3.35 -3.94 -8.75
N TRP A 112 -3.74 -3.10 -9.71
CA TRP A 112 -3.69 -3.46 -11.12
C TRP A 112 -2.30 -3.21 -11.70
N ASN A 113 -1.89 -4.00 -12.71
CA ASN A 113 -0.62 -3.80 -13.40
C ASN A 113 -0.74 -2.60 -14.37
N LEU A 114 0.00 -1.52 -14.14
CA LEU A 114 -0.07 -0.31 -14.97
C LEU A 114 0.66 -0.44 -16.32
N VAL A 115 1.59 -1.40 -16.44
CA VAL A 115 2.42 -1.59 -17.63
C VAL A 115 1.70 -2.44 -18.67
N ASN A 116 1.26 -3.65 -18.29
CA ASN A 116 0.57 -4.55 -19.22
C ASN A 116 -0.95 -4.40 -19.18
N ARG A 117 -1.51 -3.84 -18.10
CA ARG A 117 -2.96 -3.61 -17.88
C ARG A 117 -3.85 -4.85 -17.90
N GLN A 118 -3.27 -6.04 -17.99
CA GLN A 118 -3.99 -7.31 -18.15
C GLN A 118 -4.02 -8.15 -16.87
N THR A 119 -3.10 -7.90 -15.94
CA THR A 119 -3.02 -8.64 -14.67
C THR A 119 -3.24 -7.74 -13.48
N PHE A 120 -3.65 -8.35 -12.37
CA PHE A 120 -3.73 -7.69 -11.07
C PHE A 120 -3.03 -8.51 -10.00
N LEU A 121 -2.71 -7.85 -8.90
CA LEU A 121 -2.00 -8.39 -7.76
C LEU A 121 -2.92 -8.38 -6.53
N SER A 122 -2.72 -9.32 -5.62
CA SER A 122 -3.33 -9.30 -4.29
C SER A 122 -2.30 -9.68 -3.23
N SER A 123 -2.46 -9.15 -2.01
CA SER A 123 -1.67 -9.55 -0.84
C SER A 123 -2.55 -9.84 0.36
N SER A 124 -2.19 -10.84 1.17
CA SER A 124 -3.06 -11.36 2.24
C SER A 124 -2.34 -11.56 3.57
N TRP A 125 -3.14 -11.65 4.63
CA TRP A 125 -2.70 -12.14 5.94
C TRP A 125 -2.19 -13.59 5.88
N ASP A 126 -2.56 -14.39 4.87
CA ASP A 126 -2.03 -15.74 4.71
C ASP A 126 -0.51 -15.77 4.39
N GLY A 127 0.09 -14.60 4.16
CA GLY A 127 1.52 -14.43 3.90
C GLY A 127 1.92 -14.60 2.44
N SER A 128 0.94 -14.70 1.55
CA SER A 128 1.15 -14.81 0.11
C SER A 128 0.73 -13.55 -0.63
N ILE A 129 1.33 -13.42 -1.81
CA ILE A 129 0.97 -12.46 -2.85
C ILE A 129 0.59 -13.29 -4.07
N LYS A 130 -0.51 -12.97 -4.74
CA LYS A 130 -0.95 -13.70 -5.92
C LYS A 130 -1.10 -12.75 -7.11
N ILE A 131 -0.67 -13.22 -8.28
CA ILE A 131 -0.86 -12.54 -9.57
C ILE A 131 -1.99 -13.25 -10.31
N TRP A 132 -2.90 -12.48 -10.88
CA TRP A 132 -4.12 -12.98 -11.48
C TRP A 132 -4.32 -12.40 -12.88
N SER A 133 -5.08 -13.13 -13.69
CA SER A 133 -5.76 -12.56 -14.86
C SER A 133 -7.25 -12.48 -14.54
N PRO A 134 -7.95 -11.39 -14.90
CA PRO A 134 -9.39 -11.29 -14.68
C PRO A 134 -10.19 -12.33 -15.49
N LEU A 135 -9.55 -12.96 -16.49
CA LEU A 135 -10.15 -13.97 -17.36
C LEU A 135 -10.01 -15.41 -16.82
N ARG A 136 -9.33 -15.60 -15.68
CA ARG A 136 -9.04 -16.94 -15.11
C ARG A 136 -9.44 -16.99 -13.65
N SER A 137 -10.04 -18.10 -13.25
CA SER A 137 -10.43 -18.33 -11.84
C SER A 137 -9.25 -18.60 -10.92
N GLN A 138 -8.17 -19.18 -11.45
CA GLN A 138 -6.96 -19.52 -10.70
C GLN A 138 -5.87 -18.46 -10.92
N SER A 139 -5.04 -18.26 -9.91
CA SER A 139 -3.89 -17.37 -9.97
C SER A 139 -2.86 -17.87 -11.00
N LEU A 140 -2.20 -16.92 -11.64
CA LEU A 140 -1.10 -17.18 -12.57
C LEU A 140 0.19 -17.53 -11.81
N MET A 141 0.37 -16.94 -10.64
CA MET A 141 1.59 -17.07 -9.85
C MET A 141 1.31 -16.74 -8.38
N SER A 142 2.00 -17.44 -7.48
CA SER A 142 2.04 -17.16 -6.05
C SER A 142 3.46 -16.79 -5.63
N LEU A 143 3.62 -15.68 -4.91
CA LEU A 143 4.87 -15.19 -4.36
C LEU A 143 4.76 -15.19 -2.82
N THR A 144 5.83 -15.57 -2.14
CA THR A 144 5.89 -15.56 -0.67
C THR A 144 7.13 -14.80 -0.22
N PRO A 145 6.97 -13.67 0.49
CA PRO A 145 8.06 -12.99 1.19
C PRO A 145 8.79 -13.94 2.14
N ARG A 146 10.10 -14.12 1.95
CA ARG A 146 10.96 -14.99 2.76
C ARG A 146 12.28 -14.28 3.09
N PRO A 147 12.30 -13.38 4.08
CA PRO A 147 13.53 -12.74 4.53
C PRO A 147 14.55 -13.80 5.00
N LEU A 148 15.78 -13.71 4.50
CA LEU A 148 16.86 -14.68 4.78
C LEU A 148 17.15 -14.85 6.28
N GLU A 149 16.99 -13.80 7.09
CA GLU A 149 17.18 -13.85 8.54
C GLU A 149 16.13 -14.73 9.25
N ILE A 150 14.88 -14.74 8.75
CA ILE A 150 13.81 -15.56 9.33
C ILE A 150 14.00 -17.03 8.95
N THR A 151 14.40 -17.31 7.70
CA THR A 151 14.64 -18.68 7.24
C THR A 151 15.74 -19.40 8.03
N LYS A 152 16.72 -18.66 8.60
CA LYS A 152 17.75 -19.25 9.47
C LYS A 152 17.27 -19.49 10.91
N MET A 153 16.22 -18.81 11.36
CA MET A 153 15.67 -18.96 12.72
C MET A 153 14.49 -19.95 12.79
N VAL A 154 13.83 -20.23 11.65
CA VAL A 154 12.73 -21.19 11.58
C VAL A 154 13.27 -22.57 11.21
N ASP A 155 13.62 -23.35 12.23
CA ASP A 155 13.89 -24.78 12.12
C ASP A 155 12.61 -25.50 11.61
N PRO A 156 12.65 -26.41 10.62
CA PRO A 156 11.45 -27.07 10.08
C PRO A 156 10.62 -27.81 11.15
N LEU A 157 11.25 -28.18 12.27
CA LEU A 157 10.62 -28.81 13.43
C LEU A 157 9.79 -27.87 14.30
N ASN A 158 10.00 -26.54 14.24
CA ASN A 158 9.25 -25.59 15.08
C ASN A 158 7.77 -25.48 14.68
N ALA A 159 7.39 -25.91 13.47
CA ALA A 159 5.98 -26.03 13.09
C ALA A 159 5.23 -27.12 13.89
N ILE A 160 5.94 -28.09 14.49
CA ILE A 160 5.37 -29.24 15.20
C ILE A 160 5.30 -29.00 16.73
N LEU A 161 6.07 -28.04 17.27
CA LEU A 161 6.34 -27.93 18.72
C LEU A 161 5.81 -26.65 19.40
N SER A 162 4.87 -25.91 18.82
CA SER A 162 4.35 -24.67 19.46
C SER A 162 3.39 -24.93 20.64
N ASN A 163 3.94 -25.38 21.76
CA ASN A 163 3.29 -25.37 23.07
C ASN A 163 4.34 -25.24 24.20
N LYS A 164 4.80 -24.01 24.50
CA LYS A 164 5.01 -23.44 25.88
C LYS A 164 5.95 -22.20 25.93
N LYS A 165 5.36 -21.07 26.34
CA LYS A 165 5.75 -19.96 27.25
C LYS A 165 7.17 -19.34 27.29
N LYS A 166 7.17 -18.04 26.88
CA LYS A 166 7.59 -16.78 27.57
C LYS A 166 9.04 -16.56 28.05
N ASN A 167 9.77 -15.64 27.39
CA ASN A 167 10.00 -14.25 27.86
C ASN A 167 10.98 -13.49 26.94
N PHE A 168 10.45 -12.63 26.05
CA PHE A 168 11.01 -11.34 25.64
C PHE A 168 9.86 -10.49 25.07
N THR A 169 9.86 -9.20 25.40
CA THR A 169 8.85 -8.19 25.08
C THR A 169 8.67 -7.96 23.57
N GLY A 170 7.43 -7.97 23.08
CA GLY A 170 7.03 -7.25 21.85
C GLY A 170 7.22 -7.94 20.50
N ILE A 171 7.08 -9.26 20.38
CA ILE A 171 7.05 -9.93 19.06
C ILE A 171 5.62 -9.84 18.51
N SER A 172 5.38 -9.05 17.46
CA SER A 172 4.08 -8.97 16.77
C SER A 172 3.61 -10.38 16.32
N GLN A 173 2.33 -10.69 16.55
CA GLN A 173 1.70 -11.94 16.09
C GLN A 173 1.50 -11.97 14.56
N ASN A 174 1.68 -10.83 13.90
CA ASN A 174 1.34 -10.57 12.50
C ASN A 174 2.56 -10.60 11.56
N LYS A 175 3.68 -11.21 11.97
CA LYS A 175 4.93 -11.19 11.21
C LYS A 175 4.84 -11.71 9.77
N ASN A 176 3.89 -12.59 9.49
CA ASN A 176 3.72 -13.16 8.16
C ASN A 176 2.76 -12.35 7.28
N CYS A 177 2.01 -11.38 7.81
CA CYS A 177 1.05 -10.62 7.02
C CYS A 177 1.74 -9.85 5.91
N VAL A 178 1.17 -9.86 4.70
CA VAL A 178 1.59 -8.97 3.62
C VAL A 178 0.55 -7.87 3.47
N TYR A 179 0.86 -6.70 4.02
CA TYR A 179 -0.09 -5.59 4.13
C TYR A 179 -0.36 -4.89 2.80
N GLN A 180 0.68 -4.72 1.99
CA GLN A 180 0.56 -4.11 0.67
C GLN A 180 1.56 -4.75 -0.28
N ALA A 181 1.13 -4.99 -1.51
CA ALA A 181 1.99 -5.32 -2.61
C ALA A 181 1.60 -4.53 -3.87
N GLN A 182 2.58 -4.16 -4.69
CA GLN A 182 2.36 -3.40 -5.92
C GLN A 182 3.28 -3.87 -7.05
N PHE A 183 2.77 -3.81 -8.28
CA PHE A 183 3.61 -3.83 -9.47
C PHE A 183 4.42 -2.54 -9.58
N SER A 184 5.64 -2.64 -10.13
CA SER A 184 6.34 -1.45 -10.60
C SER A 184 5.58 -0.84 -11.78
N PRO A 185 5.35 0.49 -11.80
CA PRO A 185 4.81 1.18 -12.96
C PRO A 185 5.83 1.31 -14.11
N HIS A 186 7.08 0.87 -13.89
CA HIS A 186 8.17 0.99 -14.87
C HIS A 186 8.63 -0.36 -15.44
N ASP A 187 8.48 -1.46 -14.69
CA ASP A 187 8.82 -2.81 -15.13
C ASP A 187 7.70 -3.78 -14.75
N GLN A 188 7.03 -4.36 -15.75
CA GLN A 188 5.92 -5.29 -15.56
C GLN A 188 6.26 -6.53 -14.71
N ASN A 189 7.55 -6.84 -14.57
CA ASN A 189 8.03 -8.05 -13.89
C ASN A 189 8.46 -7.79 -12.45
N LEU A 190 8.51 -6.54 -12.01
CA LEU A 190 8.91 -6.19 -10.65
C LEU A 190 7.70 -6.00 -9.76
N VAL A 191 7.73 -6.63 -8.59
CA VAL A 191 6.71 -6.50 -7.53
C VAL A 191 7.40 -6.13 -6.22
N ILE A 192 6.91 -5.12 -5.51
CA ILE A 192 7.33 -4.80 -4.15
C ILE A 192 6.23 -5.19 -3.17
N SER A 193 6.59 -5.60 -1.96
CA SER A 193 5.64 -5.78 -0.87
C SER A 193 6.20 -5.38 0.48
N CYS A 194 5.33 -4.99 1.41
CA CYS A 194 5.67 -4.77 2.81
C CYS A 194 4.94 -5.76 3.72
N SER A 195 5.66 -6.26 4.72
CA SER A 195 5.18 -7.32 5.61
C SER A 195 5.28 -6.96 7.10
N GLY A 196 4.47 -7.62 7.92
CA GLY A 196 4.46 -7.43 9.38
C GLY A 196 5.76 -7.80 10.09
N ASN A 197 6.66 -8.53 9.42
CA ASN A 197 8.01 -8.82 9.92
C ASN A 197 9.01 -7.65 9.75
N SER A 198 8.56 -6.46 9.34
CA SER A 198 9.38 -5.26 9.12
C SER A 198 10.23 -5.26 7.84
N TYR A 199 10.05 -6.26 6.98
CA TYR A 199 10.76 -6.32 5.70
C TYR A 199 9.92 -5.81 4.55
N ALA A 200 10.61 -5.22 3.58
CA ALA A 200 10.12 -5.11 2.22
C ALA A 200 10.77 -6.22 1.36
N SER A 201 10.00 -6.75 0.42
CA SER A 201 10.41 -7.82 -0.50
C SER A 201 10.23 -7.35 -1.94
N LEU A 202 11.34 -7.23 -2.66
CA LEU A 202 11.35 -6.93 -4.09
C LEU A 202 11.48 -8.23 -4.88
N PHE A 203 10.49 -8.53 -5.72
CA PHE A 203 10.43 -9.71 -6.56
C PHE A 203 10.69 -9.37 -8.03
N ASP A 204 11.46 -10.22 -8.72
CA ASP A 204 11.47 -10.34 -10.18
C ASP A 204 10.78 -11.65 -10.57
N ILE A 205 9.59 -11.54 -11.16
CA ILE A 205 8.70 -12.68 -11.45
C ILE A 205 9.20 -13.55 -12.61
N ARG A 206 10.26 -13.15 -13.31
CA ARG A 206 10.89 -13.97 -14.36
C ARG A 206 11.84 -15.01 -13.78
N LEU A 207 12.32 -14.78 -12.56
CA LEU A 207 13.32 -15.62 -11.91
C LEU A 207 12.65 -16.77 -11.13
N PRO A 208 13.36 -17.90 -10.94
CA PRO A 208 12.84 -19.00 -10.13
C PRO A 208 12.68 -18.60 -8.65
N PRO A 209 11.74 -19.21 -7.90
CA PRO A 209 11.43 -18.84 -6.51
C PRO A 209 12.62 -18.76 -5.55
N SER A 210 13.69 -19.52 -5.80
CA SER A 210 14.91 -19.53 -4.98
C SER A 210 15.77 -18.28 -5.11
N ARG A 211 15.59 -17.49 -6.18
CA ARG A 211 16.38 -16.28 -6.48
C ARG A 211 15.53 -15.09 -6.90
N SER A 212 14.20 -15.24 -6.90
CA SER A 212 13.29 -14.21 -7.39
C SER A 212 13.14 -13.02 -6.46
N GLN A 213 13.66 -13.07 -5.23
CA GLN A 213 13.41 -12.05 -4.22
C GLN A 213 14.67 -11.48 -3.57
N THR A 214 14.66 -10.17 -3.36
CA THR A 214 15.60 -9.44 -2.49
C THR A 214 14.80 -8.84 -1.34
N ASN A 215 15.24 -9.11 -0.10
CA ASN A 215 14.56 -8.66 1.11
C ASN A 215 15.44 -7.68 1.88
N PHE A 216 14.86 -6.61 2.43
CA PHE A 216 15.57 -5.63 3.23
C PHE A 216 14.70 -5.08 4.37
N LEU A 217 15.31 -4.87 5.53
CA LEU A 217 14.64 -4.34 6.72
C LEU A 217 14.30 -2.86 6.51
N VAL A 218 13.05 -2.49 6.76
CA VAL A 218 12.55 -1.14 6.46
C VAL A 218 11.99 -0.37 7.67
N HIS A 219 11.53 -1.03 8.74
CA HIS A 219 10.84 -0.35 9.85
C HIS A 219 11.24 -0.87 11.25
N SER A 220 12.55 -0.96 11.52
CA SER A 220 13.12 -1.18 12.87
C SER A 220 12.61 -2.43 13.62
N GLY A 221 12.18 -3.47 12.91
CA GLY A 221 11.59 -4.68 13.49
C GLY A 221 10.08 -4.57 13.80
N LEU A 222 9.50 -3.39 13.62
CA LEU A 222 8.05 -3.14 13.68
C LEU A 222 7.40 -3.31 12.31
N GLU A 223 6.09 -3.50 12.28
CA GLU A 223 5.36 -3.88 11.06
C GLU A 223 5.49 -2.83 9.96
N ALA A 224 5.86 -3.27 8.75
CA ALA A 224 5.86 -2.45 7.55
C ALA A 224 4.49 -2.56 6.90
N LEU A 225 3.76 -1.45 6.80
CA LEU A 225 2.33 -1.46 6.45
C LEU A 225 2.09 -1.05 5.00
N THR A 226 2.98 -0.28 4.40
CA THR A 226 2.75 0.33 3.09
C THR A 226 4.04 0.55 2.32
N CYS A 227 3.96 0.37 1.01
CA CYS A 227 5.02 0.65 0.05
C CYS A 227 4.43 1.22 -1.23
N ASP A 228 5.17 2.13 -1.88
CA ASP A 228 4.77 2.66 -3.17
C ASP A 228 5.98 3.01 -4.06
N PHE A 229 5.89 2.66 -5.34
CA PHE A 229 6.88 3.04 -6.33
C PHE A 229 6.74 4.52 -6.71
N ASN A 230 7.89 5.20 -6.81
CA ASN A 230 7.92 6.53 -7.40
C ASN A 230 7.44 6.46 -8.86
N LYS A 231 6.56 7.38 -9.25
CA LYS A 231 5.91 7.36 -10.57
C LYS A 231 6.82 7.81 -11.71
N TYR A 232 8.02 8.33 -11.40
CA TYR A 232 8.96 8.91 -12.37
C TYR A 232 10.39 8.36 -12.26
N ARG A 233 10.79 7.86 -11.08
CA ARG A 233 12.13 7.35 -10.79
C ARG A 233 12.06 5.82 -10.63
N PRO A 234 12.46 5.02 -11.65
CA PRO A 234 12.17 3.58 -11.69
C PRO A 234 12.68 2.75 -10.52
N TYR A 235 13.74 3.24 -9.87
CA TYR A 235 14.42 2.53 -8.80
C TYR A 235 14.11 3.09 -7.41
N VAL A 236 13.20 4.05 -7.31
CA VAL A 236 12.90 4.71 -6.04
C VAL A 236 11.55 4.27 -5.52
N ILE A 237 11.52 3.87 -4.26
CA ILE A 237 10.32 3.47 -3.55
C ILE A 237 10.22 4.22 -2.21
N ALA A 238 9.01 4.38 -1.70
CA ALA A 238 8.76 4.82 -0.34
C ALA A 238 8.13 3.68 0.47
N THR A 239 8.43 3.62 1.77
CA THR A 239 7.79 2.71 2.74
C THR A 239 7.33 3.46 3.98
N GLY A 240 6.27 2.97 4.61
CA GLY A 240 5.72 3.46 5.88
C GLY A 240 5.30 2.31 6.79
N GLY A 241 5.36 2.51 8.10
CA GLY A 241 5.06 1.45 9.07
C GLY A 241 4.73 1.94 10.48
N VAL A 242 4.80 1.00 11.43
CA VAL A 242 4.43 1.19 12.84
C VAL A 242 5.47 1.98 13.63
N ASP A 243 6.67 2.19 13.08
CA ASP A 243 7.71 3.04 13.68
C ASP A 243 7.54 4.55 13.37
N ASN A 244 6.38 4.93 12.80
CA ASN A 244 5.97 6.31 12.50
C ASN A 244 6.87 7.05 11.50
N ALA A 245 7.77 6.36 10.81
CA ALA A 245 8.71 6.94 9.86
C ALA A 245 8.31 6.63 8.40
N ILE A 246 8.60 7.57 7.50
CA ILE A 246 8.62 7.31 6.07
C ILE A 246 10.08 7.16 5.64
N ARG A 247 10.39 6.12 4.88
CA ARG A 247 11.73 5.90 4.31
C ARG A 247 11.66 5.81 2.79
N ILE A 248 12.66 6.38 2.14
CA ILE A 248 12.80 6.42 0.69
C ILE A 248 14.06 5.65 0.32
N TRP A 249 13.92 4.72 -0.62
CA TRP A 249 14.95 3.75 -0.94
C TRP A 249 15.31 3.80 -2.41
N ASP A 250 16.59 3.59 -2.73
CA ASP A 250 17.03 3.22 -4.08
C ASP A 250 17.28 1.71 -4.15
N ILE A 251 16.43 1.02 -4.90
CA ILE A 251 16.46 -0.45 -4.97
C ILE A 251 17.70 -1.00 -5.70
N ARG A 252 18.44 -0.18 -6.47
CA ARG A 252 19.71 -0.59 -7.09
C ARG A 252 20.83 -0.72 -6.08
N MET A 253 20.72 -0.02 -4.96
CA MET A 253 21.71 0.01 -3.89
C MET A 253 21.49 -1.12 -2.87
N LEU A 254 20.46 -1.96 -3.07
CA LEU A 254 20.21 -3.14 -2.26
C LEU A 254 21.36 -4.14 -2.44
N LYS A 255 22.04 -4.47 -1.35
CA LYS A 255 23.10 -5.47 -1.36
C LYS A 255 22.49 -6.86 -1.54
N THR A 256 22.81 -7.54 -2.63
CA THR A 256 22.56 -8.97 -2.76
C THR A 256 23.40 -9.70 -1.72
N SER A 257 22.78 -10.52 -0.88
CA SER A 257 23.44 -11.26 0.22
C SER A 257 24.46 -12.32 -0.23
N GLY A 258 24.93 -12.26 -1.49
CA GLY A 258 25.83 -13.24 -2.12
C GLY A 258 27.30 -12.81 -2.25
N SER A 259 27.68 -11.58 -1.86
CA SER A 259 29.08 -11.14 -1.85
C SER A 259 29.53 -10.77 -0.43
N ALA A 260 29.49 -11.75 0.47
CA ALA A 260 30.24 -11.66 1.72
C ALA A 260 31.67 -12.11 1.44
N THR A 261 32.49 -11.23 0.86
CA THR A 261 33.94 -11.36 1.00
C THR A 261 34.28 -11.33 2.49
N THR A 262 35.15 -12.23 2.91
CA THR A 262 35.62 -12.57 4.26
C THR A 262 36.27 -11.42 5.05
N GLY A 263 35.58 -10.28 5.19
CA GLY A 263 35.97 -9.16 6.03
C GLY A 263 35.33 -9.26 7.40
N ARG A 264 36.13 -9.09 8.46
CA ARG A 264 35.67 -8.99 9.85
C ARG A 264 34.56 -7.93 10.00
N PRO A 265 33.53 -8.15 10.84
CA PRO A 265 32.51 -7.15 11.10
C PRO A 265 33.13 -6.00 11.91
N THR A 266 33.34 -4.85 11.26
CA THR A 266 33.61 -3.59 11.96
C THR A 266 32.27 -2.96 12.35
N HIS A 267 32.06 -2.78 13.64
CA HIS A 267 30.82 -2.30 14.28
C HIS A 267 30.53 -0.80 14.08
N THR A 268 30.76 -0.23 12.90
CA THR A 268 30.63 1.22 12.68
C THR A 268 30.12 1.59 11.29
N SER A 269 28.84 1.30 11.02
CA SER A 269 27.92 2.12 10.20
C SER A 269 26.63 1.32 9.92
N SER A 270 25.61 1.47 10.76
CA SER A 270 24.30 0.80 10.68
C SER A 270 23.35 1.40 9.65
N HIS A 271 23.84 2.26 8.74
CA HIS A 271 23.00 2.82 7.68
C HIS A 271 22.91 1.81 6.53
N ASN A 272 21.71 1.29 6.30
CA ASN A 272 21.41 0.58 5.07
C ASN A 272 21.61 1.56 3.90
N SER A 273 22.68 1.38 3.12
CA SER A 273 23.09 2.30 2.05
C SER A 273 22.02 2.49 0.96
N ALA A 274 20.99 1.64 0.93
CA ALA A 274 19.84 1.80 0.05
C ALA A 274 18.83 2.84 0.54
N CYS A 275 18.83 3.22 1.83
CA CYS A 275 17.97 4.28 2.34
C CYS A 275 18.57 5.64 1.95
N ILE A 276 17.98 6.28 0.94
CA ILE A 276 18.47 7.55 0.41
C ILE A 276 17.86 8.76 1.12
N ASN A 277 16.74 8.58 1.83
CA ASN A 277 16.12 9.62 2.64
C ASN A 277 15.21 9.02 3.72
N GLU A 278 15.06 9.74 4.83
CA GLU A 278 14.21 9.36 5.96
C GLU A 278 13.47 10.58 6.50
N ILE A 279 12.17 10.41 6.75
CA ILE A 279 11.30 11.35 7.45
C ILE A 279 10.96 10.73 8.81
N PRO A 280 11.82 10.91 9.85
CA PRO A 280 11.60 10.31 11.15
C PRO A 280 10.46 11.02 11.88
N ASN A 281 9.62 10.27 12.60
CA ASN A 281 8.41 10.81 13.26
C ASN A 281 7.57 11.65 12.29
N ALA A 282 7.31 11.10 11.10
CA ALA A 282 6.46 11.73 10.10
C ALA A 282 5.02 11.85 10.60
N HIS A 283 4.57 10.89 11.42
CA HIS A 283 3.27 10.87 12.08
C HIS A 283 3.40 10.60 13.58
N GLY A 284 2.32 10.83 14.34
CA GLY A 284 2.26 10.53 15.77
C GLY A 284 1.97 9.05 16.08
N LEU A 285 1.37 8.33 15.13
CA LEU A 285 1.06 6.90 15.19
C LEU A 285 1.42 6.24 13.85
N ALA A 286 1.19 4.93 13.77
CA ALA A 286 1.55 4.11 12.62
C ALA A 286 1.08 4.71 11.29
N ILE A 287 1.87 4.53 10.24
CA ILE A 287 1.55 5.04 8.90
C ILE A 287 0.88 3.92 8.12
N ARG A 288 -0.40 4.11 7.78
CA ARG A 288 -1.22 3.09 7.11
C ARG A 288 -1.01 3.08 5.59
N LYS A 289 -0.77 4.24 4.99
CA LYS A 289 -0.61 4.36 3.53
C LYS A 289 0.40 5.45 3.18
N VAL A 290 1.26 5.17 2.20
CA VAL A 290 2.09 6.15 1.49
C VAL A 290 1.81 6.04 0.00
N THR A 291 1.78 7.17 -0.70
CA THR A 291 1.62 7.19 -2.16
C THR A 291 2.30 8.39 -2.79
N TRP A 292 3.16 8.14 -3.77
CA TRP A 292 3.84 9.14 -4.58
C TRP A 292 2.86 9.88 -5.48
N SER A 293 3.11 11.17 -5.65
CA SER A 293 2.36 11.99 -6.57
C SER A 293 2.51 11.48 -8.01
N PRO A 294 1.41 11.37 -8.77
CA PRO A 294 1.46 11.08 -10.20
C PRO A 294 1.78 12.32 -11.04
N HIS A 295 2.11 13.46 -10.40
CA HIS A 295 2.42 14.73 -11.06
C HIS A 295 3.85 15.23 -10.78
N HIS A 296 4.49 14.77 -9.70
CA HIS A 296 5.81 15.23 -9.30
C HIS A 296 6.66 14.09 -8.72
N SER A 297 7.90 13.97 -9.18
CA SER A 297 8.84 12.93 -8.79
C SER A 297 9.37 13.04 -7.36
N ASN A 298 9.16 14.17 -6.68
CA ASN A 298 9.64 14.43 -5.33
C ASN A 298 8.51 14.78 -4.34
N ILE A 299 7.26 14.48 -4.67
CA ILE A 299 6.11 14.70 -3.77
C ILE A 299 5.47 13.36 -3.43
N LEU A 300 5.16 13.13 -2.16
CA LEU A 300 4.39 11.98 -1.70
C LEU A 300 3.39 12.38 -0.63
N MET A 301 2.36 11.57 -0.43
CA MET A 301 1.35 11.72 0.61
C MET A 301 1.37 10.51 1.54
N SER A 302 1.00 10.73 2.80
CA SER A 302 0.82 9.66 3.79
C SER A 302 -0.46 9.82 4.61
N ALA A 303 -1.00 8.70 5.07
CA ALA A 303 -2.15 8.61 5.97
C ALA A 303 -1.81 7.73 7.17
N SER A 304 -2.37 8.06 8.34
CA SER A 304 -1.98 7.46 9.60
C SER A 304 -3.14 7.24 10.56
N TYR A 305 -2.88 6.34 11.51
CA TYR A 305 -3.67 6.14 12.71
C TYR A 305 -3.70 7.39 13.61
N ASP A 306 -2.86 8.40 13.38
CA ASP A 306 -2.97 9.71 14.05
C ASP A 306 -4.07 10.61 13.47
N MET A 307 -4.92 10.05 12.61
CA MET A 307 -6.09 10.69 12.01
C MET A 307 -5.73 11.82 11.01
N THR A 308 -4.46 11.94 10.63
CA THR A 308 -4.00 12.97 9.68
C THR A 308 -3.61 12.40 8.33
N CYS A 309 -3.78 13.21 7.28
CA CYS A 309 -3.10 13.03 6.00
C CYS A 309 -2.03 14.12 5.86
N ARG A 310 -0.83 13.76 5.40
CA ARG A 310 0.25 14.73 5.21
C ARG A 310 0.85 14.63 3.82
N VAL A 311 1.21 15.76 3.23
CA VAL A 311 1.93 15.83 1.96
C VAL A 311 3.37 16.26 2.25
N TRP A 312 4.32 15.57 1.62
CA TRP A 312 5.74 15.71 1.85
C TRP A 312 6.47 15.99 0.55
N LYS A 313 7.51 16.80 0.65
CA LYS A 313 8.56 16.93 -0.35
C LYS A 313 9.74 16.04 0.03
N ASP A 314 10.12 15.12 -0.85
CA ASP A 314 11.39 14.41 -0.79
C ASP A 314 12.53 15.43 -1.03
N LEU A 315 13.22 15.81 0.04
CA LEU A 315 14.30 16.79 -0.06
C LEU A 315 15.56 16.22 -0.69
N SER A 316 15.71 14.89 -0.80
CA SER A 316 16.89 14.26 -1.42
C SER A 316 16.96 14.48 -2.93
N ASN A 317 15.85 14.88 -3.56
CA ASN A 317 15.77 15.15 -4.98
C ASN A 317 14.90 16.38 -5.27
N ASP A 318 15.39 17.32 -6.06
CA ASP A 318 14.65 18.56 -6.38
C ASP A 318 13.60 18.40 -7.49
N GLY A 319 13.47 17.19 -8.05
CA GLY A 319 12.61 16.86 -9.18
C GLY A 319 13.42 16.56 -10.45
N ALA A 320 14.68 17.00 -10.50
CA ALA A 320 15.59 16.78 -11.63
C ALA A 320 16.88 16.07 -11.20
N LYS A 321 17.44 16.42 -10.03
CA LYS A 321 18.73 15.92 -9.54
C LYS A 321 18.74 15.71 -8.04
N GLU A 322 19.70 14.92 -7.59
CA GLU A 322 19.97 14.75 -6.16
C GLU A 322 20.49 16.05 -5.54
N THR A 323 20.04 16.35 -4.33
CA THR A 323 20.37 17.60 -3.62
C THR A 323 21.36 17.40 -2.48
N TYR A 324 21.68 16.14 -2.15
CA TYR A 324 22.46 15.74 -0.97
C TYR A 324 21.89 16.23 0.37
N LYS A 325 20.62 16.62 0.40
CA LYS A 325 19.86 16.97 1.61
C LYS A 325 18.91 15.83 1.98
N THR A 326 18.56 15.72 3.25
CA THR A 326 17.57 14.75 3.73
C THR A 326 16.51 15.46 4.57
N ASN A 327 15.30 14.91 4.59
CA ASN A 327 14.22 15.43 5.42
C ASN A 327 14.55 15.37 6.91
N SER A 328 15.41 14.45 7.33
CA SER A 328 15.89 14.35 8.72
C SER A 328 16.70 15.56 9.19
N THR A 329 17.28 16.34 8.27
CA THR A 329 18.07 17.55 8.59
C THR A 329 17.29 18.85 8.43
N ASP A 330 16.11 18.80 7.82
CA ASP A 330 15.24 19.96 7.63
C ASP A 330 14.32 20.16 8.84
N THR A 331 14.19 21.39 9.33
CA THR A 331 13.36 21.70 10.51
C THR A 331 11.88 21.43 10.26
N GLY A 332 11.39 21.62 9.03
CA GLY A 332 10.03 21.32 8.61
C GLY A 332 9.83 19.87 8.15
N LYS A 333 10.91 19.07 8.11
CA LYS A 333 10.97 17.72 7.54
C LYS A 333 10.37 17.62 6.14
N GLY A 334 10.39 18.70 5.37
CA GLY A 334 9.73 18.78 4.06
C GLY A 334 8.20 18.60 4.07
N CYS A 335 7.52 18.79 5.20
CA CYS A 335 6.06 18.74 5.27
C CYS A 335 5.46 19.96 4.55
N LEU A 336 4.62 19.72 3.54
CA LEU A 336 3.95 20.76 2.75
C LEU A 336 2.54 21.07 3.25
N SER A 337 1.81 20.04 3.69
CA SER A 337 0.47 20.21 4.23
C SER A 337 0.12 19.11 5.23
N ASN A 338 -0.76 19.45 6.17
CA ASN A 338 -1.28 18.55 7.20
C ASN A 338 -2.81 18.70 7.26
N PHE A 339 -3.51 17.69 6.76
CA PHE A 339 -4.96 17.64 6.73
C PHE A 339 -5.50 16.89 7.96
N THR A 340 -6.31 17.58 8.76
CA THR A 340 -6.74 17.16 10.10
C THR A 340 -8.26 17.12 10.26
N GLN A 341 -9.00 16.95 9.15
CA GLN A 341 -10.48 16.97 9.19
C GLN A 341 -11.08 15.59 9.50
N HIS A 342 -10.31 14.51 9.32
CA HIS A 342 -10.77 13.19 9.76
C HIS A 342 -10.75 13.10 11.28
N SER A 343 -11.77 12.46 11.85
CA SER A 343 -11.91 12.30 13.31
C SER A 343 -11.59 10.89 13.80
N GLU A 344 -11.13 10.02 12.89
CA GLU A 344 -10.75 8.63 13.15
C GLU A 344 -9.60 8.22 12.23
N PHE A 345 -9.08 7.00 12.38
CA PHE A 345 -7.91 6.51 11.63
C PHE A 345 -8.09 6.63 10.12
N VAL A 346 -7.12 7.27 9.45
CA VAL A 346 -7.14 7.40 7.99
C VAL A 346 -6.46 6.18 7.36
N PHE A 347 -7.17 5.52 6.45
CA PHE A 347 -6.70 4.29 5.82
C PHE A 347 -6.46 4.44 4.33
N GLY A 348 -7.39 5.05 3.61
CA GLY A 348 -7.32 5.21 2.17
C GLY A 348 -6.95 6.63 1.79
N ILE A 349 -5.96 6.77 0.90
CA ILE A 349 -5.62 8.02 0.24
C ILE A 349 -5.25 7.75 -1.21
N ASP A 350 -5.60 8.67 -2.10
CA ASP A 350 -5.21 8.61 -3.51
C ASP A 350 -5.06 10.01 -4.11
N TRP A 351 -4.17 10.13 -5.09
CA TRP A 351 -3.98 11.37 -5.84
C TRP A 351 -4.94 11.41 -7.02
N SER A 352 -5.54 12.58 -7.27
CA SER A 352 -6.27 12.77 -8.52
C SER A 352 -5.29 12.70 -9.70
N LEU A 353 -5.61 11.87 -10.68
CA LEU A 353 -4.84 11.74 -11.92
C LEU A 353 -5.08 12.91 -12.89
N TRP A 354 -6.21 13.59 -12.73
CA TRP A 354 -6.75 14.53 -13.70
C TRP A 354 -6.94 15.92 -13.07
N GLY A 355 -7.18 16.91 -13.93
CA GLY A 355 -7.45 18.27 -13.50
C GLY A 355 -6.23 18.96 -12.88
N LYS A 356 -6.45 19.79 -11.86
CA LYS A 356 -5.39 20.57 -11.22
C LYS A 356 -4.49 19.66 -10.37
N PRO A 357 -3.17 19.57 -10.63
CA PRO A 357 -2.26 18.81 -9.79
C PRO A 357 -2.32 19.25 -8.33
N GLY A 358 -2.35 18.28 -7.41
CA GLY A 358 -2.42 18.53 -5.98
C GLY A 358 -3.73 18.09 -5.33
N TYR A 359 -4.79 17.86 -6.11
CA TYR A 359 -6.02 17.26 -5.58
C TYR A 359 -5.81 15.82 -5.16
N VAL A 360 -6.36 15.47 -4.00
CA VAL A 360 -6.31 14.15 -3.40
C VAL A 360 -7.67 13.77 -2.83
N ALA A 361 -7.91 12.46 -2.70
CA ALA A 361 -9.02 11.90 -1.96
C ALA A 361 -8.47 11.18 -0.71
N SER A 362 -9.16 11.31 0.42
CA SER A 362 -8.85 10.59 1.67
C SER A 362 -10.12 10.02 2.28
N THR A 363 -10.02 8.80 2.82
CA THR A 363 -11.12 8.09 3.47
C THR A 363 -10.64 7.44 4.76
N ALA A 364 -11.51 7.44 5.77
CA ALA A 364 -11.14 7.05 7.12
C ALA A 364 -12.27 6.30 7.84
N TRP A 365 -11.96 5.89 9.07
CA TRP A 365 -12.86 5.16 9.93
C TRP A 365 -14.06 5.96 10.45
N ASP A 366 -14.04 7.28 10.28
CA ASP A 366 -15.14 8.21 10.56
C ASP A 366 -16.27 8.14 9.53
N GLY A 367 -16.12 7.27 8.52
CA GLY A 367 -17.05 7.08 7.42
C GLY A 367 -17.06 8.21 6.41
N ASN A 368 -16.11 9.15 6.48
CA ASN A 368 -16.03 10.24 5.53
C ASN A 368 -15.06 9.91 4.40
N LEU A 369 -15.44 10.32 3.19
CA LEU A 369 -14.54 10.61 2.09
C LEU A 369 -14.40 12.13 1.99
N PHE A 370 -13.17 12.63 1.93
CA PHE A 370 -12.87 14.02 1.58
C PHE A 370 -12.09 14.11 0.26
N VAL A 371 -12.39 15.16 -0.52
CA VAL A 371 -11.57 15.58 -1.66
C VAL A 371 -11.05 16.99 -1.41
N TRP A 372 -9.73 17.16 -1.46
CA TRP A 372 -9.05 18.41 -1.07
C TRP A 372 -7.77 18.64 -1.88
N ASN A 373 -7.29 19.88 -1.92
CA ASN A 373 -6.01 20.23 -2.57
C ASN A 373 -4.91 20.23 -1.51
N GLY A 374 -3.97 19.28 -1.64
CA GLY A 374 -2.87 19.10 -0.69
C GLY A 374 -1.63 19.95 -0.95
N LEU A 375 -1.57 20.69 -2.06
CA LEU A 375 -0.42 21.53 -2.41
C LEU A 375 -0.66 23.04 -2.28
N GLY A 376 -1.91 23.46 -2.07
CA GLY A 376 -2.26 24.82 -1.64
C GLY A 376 -2.11 25.94 -2.68
N TYR A 377 -1.48 25.70 -3.83
CA TYR A 377 -1.44 26.64 -4.96
C TYR A 377 -2.57 26.41 -5.97
#